data_AF-A0A927ZUE5-F1
#
_entry.id   AF-A0A927ZUE5-F1
#
_cell.length_a   1.000
_cell.length_b   1.000
_cell.length_c   1.000
_cell.angle_alpha   90.00
_cell.angle_beta   90.00
_cell.angle_gamma   90.00
#
_symmetry.space_group_name_H-M   'P 1'
#
loop_
_entity.id
_entity.type
_entity.pdbx_description
1 polymer ?
#
loop_
_entity_poly.entity_id
_entity_poly.type
_entity_poly.pdbx_seq_one_letter_code
_entity_poly.pdbx_strand_id
1 'polypeptide(L)'
;MSRFGQMYREMFKAYQEKNYQKVVEIGELTARTMPIAGKDAYYFHEMMTSCMFLLGRGEDACWHLERALQPETLPDNREKCWHFCSDALVWLHFFPQIQDKQVFAMHRLYGTLFDHIPRYRHDRRRKHTKIRIGYLSLDFYEHIVTNFAVQLYSAYDKERFEVHLYSIGNVHNEVTDWLSSMVDGWHDLQGRTASEVAAQIYADEIDILVDLAGHTHKGRTLQVMVYKPAPVQLSGIGYFNTTGLSEVDYYIADGYCDPPGNESLFTEKLLRLPHSHFCFTPSEDVLNCKRDWQLHEPRVFGSFSNFFKLNDYTLQLWLRIIRSVPGSRLLLKNVRPDVDEIEKMTARMLALGYRPEEMELRPGSKFYLDEYHDMDIALDPYPYPGGGTTCEALYMGVPVVSRYGRRHGSRFGYSLLCNMGLEELTAATEEDYVSTAVNLARSPEILQELHSNLRQIMQESPVMDSAGYVREMQAAYSRIYKEWLGGQRQ
;
A
#
# COMPACT_ATOMS: atom_id res chain seq x y z
N MET A 1 6.36 14.55 40.09
CA MET A 1 6.38 14.28 38.64
C MET A 1 7.79 13.90 38.24
N SER A 2 8.01 12.80 37.52
CA SER A 2 9.37 12.35 37.20
C SER A 2 10.10 13.36 36.30
N ARG A 3 11.44 13.35 36.37
CA ARG A 3 12.29 14.17 35.49
C ARG A 3 12.04 13.84 34.01
N PHE A 4 11.87 12.54 33.69
CA PHE A 4 11.44 12.09 32.36
C PHE A 4 10.09 12.71 31.96
N GLY A 5 9.09 12.67 32.84
CA GLY A 5 7.78 13.25 32.54
C GLY A 5 7.80 14.76 32.25
N GLN A 6 8.78 15.50 32.79
CA GLN A 6 8.96 16.92 32.47
C GLN A 6 9.49 17.09 31.04
N MET A 7 10.57 16.38 30.70
CA MET A 7 11.14 16.40 29.35
C MET A 7 10.15 15.89 28.30
N TYR A 8 9.45 14.79 28.59
CA TYR A 8 8.45 14.22 27.69
C TYR A 8 7.32 15.20 27.38
N ARG A 9 6.92 16.03 28.35
CA ARG A 9 5.92 17.08 28.07
C ARG A 9 6.44 18.20 27.20
N GLU A 10 7.71 18.57 27.32
CA GLU A 10 8.31 19.56 26.43
C GLU A 10 8.43 19.01 25.01
N MET A 11 8.85 17.75 24.88
CA MET A 11 8.81 17.02 23.61
C MET A 11 7.40 17.00 23.03
N PHE A 12 6.39 16.61 23.83
CA PHE A 12 5.01 16.56 23.37
C PHE A 12 4.47 17.93 22.96
N LYS A 13 4.84 19.00 23.68
CA LYS A 13 4.48 20.37 23.30
C LYS A 13 5.07 20.74 21.94
N ALA A 14 6.37 20.51 21.74
CA ALA A 14 7.03 20.75 20.45
C ALA A 14 6.43 19.90 19.31
N TYR A 15 6.00 18.67 19.63
CA TYR A 15 5.31 17.80 18.67
C TYR A 15 3.96 18.38 18.23
N GLN A 16 3.16 18.90 19.17
CA GLN A 16 1.88 19.57 18.85
C GLN A 16 2.09 20.85 18.01
N GLU A 17 3.20 21.54 18.22
CA GLU A 17 3.64 22.69 17.41
C GLU A 17 4.24 22.28 16.05
N LYS A 18 4.24 20.98 15.71
CA LYS A 18 4.87 20.39 14.50
C LYS A 18 6.36 20.71 14.37
N ASN A 19 7.04 21.04 15.47
CA ASN A 19 8.47 21.31 15.52
C ASN A 19 9.24 20.03 15.83
N TYR A 20 9.24 19.09 14.88
CA TYR A 20 9.82 17.76 15.07
C TYR A 20 11.34 17.79 15.33
N GLN A 21 12.05 18.76 14.76
CA GLN A 21 13.47 18.97 15.04
C GLN A 21 13.68 19.27 16.52
N LYS A 22 12.82 20.12 17.12
CA LYS A 22 12.91 20.42 18.55
C LYS A 22 12.59 19.21 19.42
N VAL A 23 11.64 18.37 19.01
CA VAL A 23 11.36 17.10 19.70
C VAL A 23 12.61 16.23 19.76
N VAL A 24 13.31 16.08 18.63
CA VAL A 24 14.54 15.29 18.54
C VAL A 24 15.65 15.87 19.42
N GLU A 25 15.88 17.18 19.39
CA GLU A 25 16.88 17.83 20.28
C GLU A 25 16.62 17.53 21.76
N ILE A 26 15.37 17.71 22.22
CA ILE A 26 14.99 17.43 23.60
C ILE A 26 15.13 15.93 23.89
N GLY A 27 14.75 15.08 22.94
CA GLY A 27 14.85 13.63 23.08
C GLY A 27 16.28 13.14 23.23
N GLU A 28 17.20 13.61 22.39
CA GLU A 28 18.63 13.30 22.47
C GLU A 28 19.23 13.79 23.79
N LEU A 29 18.87 15.00 24.25
CA LEU A 29 19.27 15.51 25.55
C LEU A 29 18.73 14.63 26.70
N THR A 30 17.48 14.20 26.60
CA THR A 30 16.85 13.32 27.60
C THR A 30 17.62 12.01 27.70
N ALA A 31 17.88 11.34 26.57
CA ALA A 31 18.62 10.08 26.52
C ALA A 31 20.06 10.19 27.04
N ARG A 32 20.72 11.35 26.89
CA ARG A 32 22.08 11.59 27.41
C ARG A 32 22.13 11.91 28.90
N THR A 33 21.05 12.43 29.48
CA THR A 33 21.07 12.98 30.85
C THR A 33 20.37 12.12 31.89
N MET A 34 19.66 11.07 31.46
CA MET A 34 19.04 10.09 32.36
C MET A 34 18.78 8.75 31.66
N PRO A 35 18.73 7.63 32.41
CA PRO A 35 18.24 6.37 31.87
C PRO A 35 16.74 6.44 31.60
N ILE A 36 16.30 5.83 30.49
CA ILE A 36 14.89 5.69 30.12
C ILE A 36 14.61 4.18 30.06
N ALA A 37 13.64 3.69 30.85
CA ALA A 37 13.39 2.25 31.00
C ALA A 37 11.91 1.94 31.18
N GLY A 38 11.55 0.67 30.97
CA GLY A 38 10.17 0.19 31.07
C GLY A 38 9.23 0.94 30.13
N LYS A 39 8.00 1.22 30.59
CA LYS A 39 6.99 1.93 29.81
C LYS A 39 7.41 3.32 29.32
N ASP A 40 8.26 4.03 30.07
CA ASP A 40 8.73 5.36 29.68
C ASP A 40 9.62 5.27 28.42
N ALA A 41 10.36 4.15 28.27
CA ALA A 41 11.15 3.88 27.07
C ALA A 41 10.27 3.67 25.84
N TYR A 42 9.15 2.96 25.96
CA TYR A 42 8.20 2.81 24.85
C TYR A 42 7.73 4.16 24.32
N TYR A 43 7.17 5.01 25.19
CA TYR A 43 6.62 6.30 24.75
C TYR A 43 7.70 7.23 24.18
N PHE A 44 8.90 7.19 24.76
CA PHE A 44 10.05 7.91 24.23
C PHE A 44 10.38 7.43 22.80
N HIS A 45 10.55 6.12 22.60
CA HIS A 45 10.91 5.56 21.31
C HIS A 45 9.79 5.69 20.27
N GLU A 46 8.51 5.62 20.66
CA GLU A 46 7.35 5.87 19.80
C GLU A 46 7.37 7.30 19.24
N MET A 47 7.51 8.30 20.10
CA MET A 47 7.57 9.71 19.69
C MET A 47 8.81 10.00 18.84
N MET A 48 9.97 9.45 19.22
CA MET A 48 11.20 9.61 18.44
C MET A 48 11.09 8.96 17.06
N THR A 49 10.54 7.74 16.96
CA THR A 49 10.29 7.07 15.66
C THR A 49 9.44 7.96 14.76
N SER A 50 8.34 8.50 15.28
CA SER A 50 7.42 9.36 14.53
C SER A 50 8.11 10.64 14.04
N CYS A 51 8.93 11.28 14.88
CA CYS A 51 9.66 12.48 14.50
C CYS A 51 10.77 12.20 13.49
N MET A 52 11.54 11.13 13.69
CA MET A 52 12.58 10.72 12.75
C MET A 52 11.98 10.39 11.38
N PHE A 53 10.82 9.74 11.35
CA PHE A 53 10.06 9.54 10.13
C PHE A 53 9.74 10.85 9.42
N LEU A 54 9.09 11.78 10.13
CA LEU A 54 8.65 13.07 9.58
C LEU A 54 9.79 13.98 9.13
N LEU A 55 10.99 13.79 9.69
CA LEU A 55 12.21 14.48 9.31
C LEU A 55 13.00 13.77 8.18
N GLY A 56 12.50 12.64 7.65
CA GLY A 56 13.18 11.88 6.61
C GLY A 56 14.33 10.99 7.11
N ARG A 57 14.53 10.86 8.42
CA ARG A 57 15.60 10.09 9.08
C ARG A 57 15.19 8.62 9.27
N GLY A 58 15.01 7.90 8.15
CA GLY A 58 14.46 6.54 8.14
C GLY A 58 15.24 5.52 8.99
N GLU A 59 16.58 5.53 8.95
CA GLU A 59 17.40 4.56 9.71
C GLU A 59 17.26 4.77 11.22
N ASP A 60 17.24 6.04 11.66
CA ASP A 60 17.01 6.39 13.06
C ASP A 60 15.59 6.01 13.49
N ALA A 61 14.60 6.21 12.61
CA ALA A 61 13.24 5.77 12.87
C ALA A 61 13.16 4.25 13.08
N CYS A 62 13.81 3.44 12.23
CA CYS A 62 13.92 1.99 12.43
C CYS A 62 14.57 1.63 13.76
N TRP A 63 15.68 2.30 14.11
CA TRP A 63 16.41 2.05 15.35
C TRP A 63 15.57 2.33 16.60
N HIS A 64 14.76 3.40 16.58
CA HIS A 64 13.82 3.70 17.66
C HIS A 64 12.64 2.74 17.66
N LEU A 65 12.09 2.36 16.49
CA LEU A 65 10.98 1.43 16.38
C LEU A 65 11.32 0.06 16.99
N GLU A 66 12.47 -0.49 16.63
CA GLU A 66 12.96 -1.76 17.18
C GLU A 66 13.02 -1.73 18.72
N ARG A 67 13.44 -0.60 19.31
CA ARG A 67 13.50 -0.41 20.77
C ARG A 67 12.16 -0.20 21.42
N ALA A 68 11.22 0.46 20.74
CA ALA A 68 9.86 0.60 21.25
C ALA A 68 9.20 -0.77 21.43
N LEU A 69 9.50 -1.71 20.52
CA LEU A 69 8.83 -3.00 20.42
C LEU A 69 9.52 -4.13 21.21
N GLN A 70 10.51 -3.83 22.05
CA GLN A 70 11.12 -4.84 22.91
C GLN A 70 10.15 -5.29 24.02
N PRO A 71 10.10 -6.59 24.39
CA PRO A 71 9.18 -7.09 25.41
C PRO A 71 9.22 -6.31 26.73
N GLU A 72 10.40 -5.87 27.17
CA GLU A 72 10.63 -5.11 28.40
C GLU A 72 10.18 -3.65 28.35
N THR A 73 9.96 -3.09 27.15
CA THR A 73 9.50 -1.70 26.98
C THR A 73 7.99 -1.62 26.83
N LEU A 74 7.34 -2.68 26.34
CA LEU A 74 5.92 -2.67 26.01
C LEU A 74 5.03 -2.27 27.21
N PRO A 75 4.10 -1.30 27.04
CA PRO A 75 3.13 -0.95 28.06
C PRO A 75 2.03 -2.01 28.19
N ASP A 76 1.29 -1.97 29.29
CA ASP A 76 0.16 -2.89 29.53
C ASP A 76 -0.93 -2.77 28.45
N ASN A 77 -1.18 -1.55 27.95
CA ASN A 77 -2.11 -1.32 26.85
C ASN A 77 -1.44 -1.61 25.50
N ARG A 78 -1.50 -2.87 25.08
CA ARG A 78 -0.88 -3.36 23.84
C ARG A 78 -1.57 -2.90 22.56
N GLU A 79 -2.85 -2.53 22.62
CA GLU A 79 -3.62 -2.16 21.42
C GLU A 79 -3.05 -0.90 20.75
N LYS A 80 -2.65 0.09 21.55
CA LYS A 80 -1.97 1.29 21.02
C LYS A 80 -0.65 0.94 20.34
N CYS A 81 0.08 -0.04 20.88
CA CYS A 81 1.34 -0.51 20.30
C CYS A 81 1.12 -1.18 18.95
N TRP A 82 0.07 -1.99 18.81
CA TRP A 82 -0.27 -2.63 17.53
C TRP A 82 -0.57 -1.61 16.44
N HIS A 83 -1.36 -0.58 16.78
CA HIS A 83 -1.71 0.49 15.86
C HIS A 83 -0.47 1.27 15.40
N PHE A 84 0.32 1.74 16.36
CA PHE A 84 1.55 2.48 16.07
C PHE A 84 2.54 1.66 15.25
N CYS A 85 2.76 0.38 15.63
CA CYS A 85 3.66 -0.49 14.90
C CYS A 85 3.21 -0.68 13.45
N SER A 86 1.91 -0.89 13.19
CA SER A 86 1.40 -1.06 11.84
C SER A 86 1.60 0.19 10.98
N ASP A 87 1.32 1.38 11.54
CA ASP A 87 1.59 2.65 10.85
C ASP A 87 3.09 2.80 10.54
N ALA A 88 3.96 2.48 11.51
CA ALA A 88 5.41 2.55 11.30
C ALA A 88 5.89 1.58 10.22
N LEU A 89 5.31 0.38 10.12
CA LEU A 89 5.62 -0.58 9.05
C LEU A 89 5.24 -0.06 7.67
N VAL A 90 4.12 0.66 7.52
CA VAL A 90 3.78 1.39 6.28
C VAL A 90 4.86 2.43 5.97
N TRP A 91 5.31 3.18 6.97
CA TRP A 91 6.27 4.27 6.79
C TRP A 91 7.65 3.81 6.30
N LEU A 92 8.10 2.62 6.67
CA LEU A 92 9.39 2.07 6.23
C LEU A 92 9.52 1.97 4.70
N HIS A 93 8.39 1.94 4.00
CA HIS A 93 8.36 1.86 2.54
C HIS A 93 8.60 3.18 1.83
N PHE A 94 8.67 4.32 2.54
CA PHE A 94 9.00 5.60 1.92
C PHE A 94 10.52 5.84 1.79
N PHE A 95 11.34 4.99 2.42
CA PHE A 95 12.78 5.16 2.52
C PHE A 95 13.55 4.19 1.62
N PRO A 96 14.30 4.69 0.62
CA PRO A 96 15.12 3.85 -0.26
C PRO A 96 16.30 3.18 0.46
N GLN A 97 16.79 3.76 1.56
CA GLN A 97 17.95 3.25 2.31
C GLN A 97 17.63 2.05 3.22
N ILE A 98 16.36 1.83 3.58
CA ILE A 98 15.98 0.74 4.47
C ILE A 98 15.97 -0.57 3.71
N GLN A 99 16.76 -1.53 4.21
CA GLN A 99 16.95 -2.81 3.55
C GLN A 99 15.75 -3.73 3.73
N ASP A 100 15.46 -4.54 2.72
CA ASP A 100 14.34 -5.49 2.70
C ASP A 100 14.34 -6.43 3.91
N LYS A 101 15.52 -6.89 4.34
CA LYS A 101 15.68 -7.74 5.54
C LYS A 101 15.32 -7.02 6.83
N GLN A 102 15.61 -5.71 6.93
CA GLN A 102 15.23 -4.91 8.10
C GLN A 102 13.72 -4.72 8.14
N VAL A 103 13.10 -4.40 6.98
CA VAL A 103 11.65 -4.31 6.87
C VAL A 103 10.99 -5.63 7.29
N PHE A 104 11.46 -6.76 6.76
CA PHE A 104 10.96 -8.09 7.12
C PHE A 104 11.12 -8.39 8.62
N ALA A 105 12.27 -8.08 9.22
CA ALA A 105 12.49 -8.27 10.64
C ALA A 105 11.50 -7.47 11.50
N MET A 106 11.18 -6.23 11.12
CA MET A 106 10.19 -5.42 11.82
C MET A 106 8.77 -5.98 11.70
N HIS A 107 8.40 -6.52 10.53
CA HIS A 107 7.11 -7.22 10.36
C HIS A 107 7.03 -8.45 11.26
N ARG A 108 8.10 -9.25 11.33
CA ARG A 108 8.13 -10.41 12.25
C ARG A 108 8.00 -9.99 13.71
N LEU A 109 8.62 -8.87 14.11
CA LEU A 109 8.49 -8.34 15.45
C LEU A 109 7.04 -7.95 15.77
N TYR A 110 6.31 -7.35 14.81
CA TYR A 110 4.88 -7.11 14.95
C TYR A 110 4.09 -8.39 15.26
N GLY A 111 4.39 -9.50 14.57
CA GLY A 111 3.72 -10.79 14.83
C GLY A 111 3.84 -11.25 16.29
N THR A 112 5.02 -11.06 16.89
CA THR A 112 5.24 -11.45 18.31
C THR A 112 4.40 -10.66 19.31
N LEU A 113 3.86 -9.50 18.92
CA LEU A 113 2.98 -8.70 19.78
C LEU A 113 1.67 -9.43 20.09
N PHE A 114 1.31 -10.46 19.33
CA PHE A 114 0.06 -11.21 19.40
C PHE A 114 0.20 -12.63 19.95
N ASP A 115 1.38 -13.06 20.41
CA ASP A 115 1.63 -14.43 20.89
C ASP A 115 0.68 -14.89 22.03
N HIS A 116 0.09 -13.94 22.75
CA HIS A 116 -0.83 -14.17 23.86
C HIS A 116 -2.31 -14.28 23.43
N ILE A 117 -2.63 -14.04 22.15
CA ILE A 117 -4.00 -14.04 21.65
C ILE A 117 -4.46 -15.49 21.36
N PRO A 118 -5.60 -15.94 21.90
CA PRO A 118 -6.11 -17.27 21.64
C PRO A 118 -6.61 -17.41 20.20
N ARG A 119 -6.39 -18.58 19.61
CA ARG A 119 -6.78 -18.91 18.23
C ARG A 119 -7.98 -19.84 18.21
N TYR A 120 -8.90 -19.63 17.28
CA TYR A 120 -9.98 -20.57 17.02
C TYR A 120 -9.42 -21.88 16.43
N ARG A 121 -10.12 -22.99 16.70
CA ARG A 121 -9.78 -24.33 16.19
C ARG A 121 -10.79 -24.74 15.13
N HIS A 122 -10.34 -25.50 14.14
CA HIS A 122 -11.17 -25.87 12.98
C HIS A 122 -11.31 -27.39 12.80
N ASP A 123 -11.00 -28.17 13.84
CA ASP A 123 -11.01 -29.64 13.85
C ASP A 123 -12.40 -30.27 13.69
N ARG A 124 -13.46 -29.50 13.97
CA ARG A 124 -14.85 -30.01 13.98
C ARG A 124 -15.76 -29.36 12.93
N ARG A 125 -15.18 -28.72 11.91
CA ARG A 125 -15.98 -28.01 10.91
C ARG A 125 -16.74 -28.94 9.99
N ARG A 126 -17.97 -28.53 9.66
CA ARG A 126 -18.81 -29.21 8.70
C ARG A 126 -18.26 -28.99 7.29
N LYS A 127 -18.47 -29.97 6.41
CA LYS A 127 -18.21 -29.77 4.99
C LYS A 127 -19.40 -29.04 4.40
N HIS A 128 -19.16 -27.85 3.90
CA HIS A 128 -20.15 -27.09 3.14
C HIS A 128 -20.26 -27.62 1.71
N THR A 129 -21.42 -27.41 1.08
CA THR A 129 -21.64 -27.71 -0.35
C THR A 129 -20.90 -26.72 -1.24
N LYS A 130 -20.79 -25.47 -0.82
CA LYS A 130 -20.05 -24.38 -1.47
C LYS A 130 -18.93 -23.90 -0.54
N ILE A 131 -17.83 -23.41 -1.11
CA ILE A 131 -16.74 -22.83 -0.32
C ILE A 131 -17.15 -21.42 0.11
N ARG A 132 -17.16 -21.14 1.41
CA ARG A 132 -17.47 -19.81 1.95
C ARG A 132 -16.23 -18.92 1.97
N ILE A 133 -16.26 -17.81 1.24
CA ILE A 133 -15.18 -16.83 1.19
C ILE A 133 -15.63 -15.57 1.94
N GLY A 134 -14.85 -15.16 2.93
CA GLY A 134 -14.99 -13.87 3.60
C GLY A 134 -13.94 -12.90 3.11
N TYR A 135 -14.34 -11.68 2.75
CA TYR A 135 -13.42 -10.56 2.51
C TYR A 135 -13.54 -9.56 3.66
N LEU A 136 -12.42 -9.25 4.30
CA LEU A 136 -12.33 -8.36 5.45
C LEU A 136 -11.62 -7.06 5.04
N SER A 137 -12.30 -5.92 5.17
CA SER A 137 -11.75 -4.63 4.78
C SER A 137 -12.37 -3.46 5.54
N LEU A 138 -11.71 -2.31 5.47
CA LEU A 138 -12.27 -1.00 5.83
C LEU A 138 -12.77 -0.24 4.60
N ASP A 139 -12.41 -0.71 3.42
CA ASP A 139 -12.43 0.08 2.18
C ASP A 139 -13.56 -0.32 1.23
N PHE A 140 -14.68 -0.83 1.75
CA PHE A 140 -15.88 -1.16 0.94
C PHE A 140 -16.69 0.09 0.56
N TYR A 141 -16.02 1.05 -0.07
CA TYR A 141 -16.60 2.29 -0.60
C TYR A 141 -15.85 2.67 -1.89
N GLU A 142 -16.07 3.88 -2.39
CA GLU A 142 -15.28 4.45 -3.49
C GLU A 142 -13.80 4.61 -3.07
N HIS A 143 -13.04 3.55 -3.30
CA HIS A 143 -11.65 3.43 -2.88
C HIS A 143 -10.87 2.57 -3.87
N ILE A 144 -9.56 2.81 -3.97
CA ILE A 144 -8.73 2.10 -4.94
C ILE A 144 -8.69 0.57 -4.69
N VAL A 145 -8.78 0.13 -3.44
CA VAL A 145 -8.86 -1.30 -3.11
C VAL A 145 -10.14 -1.91 -3.68
N THR A 146 -11.26 -1.19 -3.66
CA THR A 146 -12.51 -1.63 -4.31
C THR A 146 -12.31 -1.78 -5.81
N ASN A 147 -11.65 -0.82 -6.47
CA ASN A 147 -11.35 -0.89 -7.90
C ASN A 147 -10.51 -2.14 -8.25
N PHE A 148 -9.66 -2.58 -7.32
CA PHE A 148 -8.85 -3.79 -7.51
C PHE A 148 -9.52 -5.10 -7.10
N ALA A 149 -10.64 -5.07 -6.37
CA ALA A 149 -11.22 -6.25 -5.76
C ALA A 149 -12.69 -6.49 -6.14
N VAL A 150 -13.38 -5.50 -6.72
CA VAL A 150 -14.82 -5.56 -7.02
C VAL A 150 -15.24 -6.79 -7.82
N GLN A 151 -14.41 -7.22 -8.78
CA GLN A 151 -14.67 -8.42 -9.58
C GLN A 151 -14.77 -9.70 -8.74
N LEU A 152 -14.08 -9.76 -7.60
CA LEU A 152 -14.17 -10.89 -6.66
C LEU A 152 -15.55 -10.98 -5.99
N TYR A 153 -16.27 -9.87 -5.93
CA TYR A 153 -17.60 -9.78 -5.32
C TYR A 153 -18.70 -9.83 -6.35
N SER A 154 -18.43 -9.46 -7.60
CA SER A 154 -19.46 -9.31 -8.64
C SER A 154 -19.54 -10.47 -9.63
N ALA A 155 -18.44 -11.19 -9.85
CA ALA A 155 -18.34 -12.20 -10.91
C ALA A 155 -17.99 -13.62 -10.43
N TYR A 156 -18.11 -13.88 -9.12
CA TYR A 156 -17.85 -15.21 -8.56
C TYR A 156 -18.89 -16.25 -9.01
N ASP A 157 -18.45 -17.51 -9.10
CA ASP A 157 -19.25 -18.67 -9.45
C ASP A 157 -20.15 -19.05 -8.26
N LYS A 158 -21.40 -18.58 -8.30
CA LYS A 158 -22.41 -18.82 -7.28
C LYS A 158 -22.78 -20.30 -7.11
N GLU A 159 -22.44 -21.19 -8.04
CA GLU A 159 -22.68 -22.63 -7.87
C GLU A 159 -21.64 -23.27 -6.94
N ARG A 160 -20.44 -22.69 -6.86
CA ARG A 160 -19.29 -23.23 -6.12
C ARG A 160 -18.92 -22.45 -4.87
N PHE A 161 -19.24 -21.16 -4.84
CA PHE A 161 -18.81 -20.25 -3.78
C PHE A 161 -19.99 -19.49 -3.17
N GLU A 162 -19.83 -19.16 -1.89
CA GLU A 162 -20.65 -18.17 -1.16
C GLU A 162 -19.72 -17.05 -0.72
N VAL A 163 -20.04 -15.79 -1.03
CA VAL A 163 -19.19 -14.63 -0.75
C VAL A 163 -19.79 -13.74 0.33
N HIS A 164 -18.99 -13.43 1.34
CA HIS A 164 -19.34 -12.60 2.49
C HIS A 164 -18.37 -11.41 2.59
N LEU A 165 -18.89 -10.21 2.83
CA LEU A 165 -18.09 -9.01 3.09
C LEU A 165 -18.21 -8.59 4.55
N TYR A 166 -17.07 -8.42 5.21
CA TYR A 166 -16.95 -8.00 6.61
C TYR A 166 -16.35 -6.59 6.67
N SER A 167 -17.21 -5.58 6.77
CA SER A 167 -16.79 -4.19 6.86
C SER A 167 -16.50 -3.81 8.30
N ILE A 168 -15.28 -3.35 8.58
CA ILE A 168 -14.90 -2.76 9.88
C ILE A 168 -14.55 -1.26 9.77
N GLY A 169 -14.78 -0.70 8.58
CA GLY A 169 -14.62 0.72 8.25
C GLY A 169 -15.75 1.58 8.82
N ASN A 170 -15.68 2.88 8.58
CA ASN A 170 -16.69 3.86 9.03
C ASN A 170 -17.19 4.76 7.88
N VAL A 171 -16.82 4.44 6.64
CA VAL A 171 -17.25 5.16 5.44
C VAL A 171 -18.31 4.32 4.74
N HIS A 172 -19.39 4.98 4.34
CA HIS A 172 -20.51 4.36 3.64
C HIS A 172 -20.99 5.31 2.54
N ASN A 173 -21.11 4.80 1.31
CA ASN A 173 -21.61 5.54 0.15
C ASN A 173 -22.36 4.60 -0.83
N GLU A 174 -22.76 5.12 -1.99
CA GLU A 174 -23.50 4.37 -3.00
C GLU A 174 -22.76 3.12 -3.50
N VAL A 175 -21.42 3.14 -3.53
CA VAL A 175 -20.60 1.98 -3.85
C VAL A 175 -20.75 0.91 -2.76
N THR A 176 -20.80 1.30 -1.49
CA THR A 176 -21.06 0.36 -0.38
C THR A 176 -22.40 -0.35 -0.57
N ASP A 177 -23.47 0.38 -0.87
CA ASP A 177 -24.80 -0.19 -1.13
C ASP A 177 -24.76 -1.16 -2.31
N TRP A 178 -24.14 -0.74 -3.41
CA TRP A 178 -23.97 -1.56 -4.60
C TRP A 178 -23.22 -2.86 -4.31
N LEU A 179 -22.08 -2.80 -3.61
CA LEU A 179 -21.30 -3.97 -3.20
C LEU A 179 -22.12 -4.92 -2.31
N SER A 180 -22.85 -4.38 -1.34
CA SER A 180 -23.67 -5.17 -0.42
C SER A 180 -24.76 -5.98 -1.14
N SER A 181 -25.25 -5.48 -2.28
CA SER A 181 -26.29 -6.13 -3.08
C SER A 181 -25.80 -7.32 -3.93
N MET A 182 -24.48 -7.47 -4.12
CA MET A 182 -23.90 -8.49 -5.02
C MET A 182 -23.57 -9.82 -4.33
N VAL A 183 -23.38 -9.75 -3.01
CA VAL A 183 -22.80 -10.82 -2.20
C VAL A 183 -23.87 -11.61 -1.45
N ASP A 184 -23.51 -12.81 -1.00
CA ASP A 184 -24.43 -13.67 -0.23
C ASP A 184 -24.58 -13.19 1.22
N GLY A 185 -23.59 -12.46 1.75
CA GLY A 185 -23.65 -11.87 3.08
C GLY A 185 -22.90 -10.53 3.21
N TRP A 186 -23.59 -9.50 3.67
CA TRP A 186 -22.99 -8.23 4.07
C TRP A 186 -23.02 -8.07 5.59
N HIS A 187 -21.86 -7.80 6.20
CA HIS A 187 -21.69 -7.66 7.63
C HIS A 187 -21.05 -6.32 7.95
N ASP A 188 -21.87 -5.36 8.38
CA ASP A 188 -21.38 -4.11 8.96
C ASP A 188 -21.01 -4.33 10.44
N LEU A 189 -19.72 -4.27 10.72
CA LEU A 189 -19.13 -4.50 12.03
C LEU A 189 -18.36 -3.26 12.52
N GLN A 190 -18.74 -2.07 12.05
CA GLN A 190 -18.20 -0.81 12.53
C GLN A 190 -18.25 -0.74 14.07
N GLY A 191 -17.14 -0.30 14.67
CA GLY A 191 -17.04 -0.10 16.12
C GLY A 191 -16.91 -1.38 16.96
N ARG A 192 -17.00 -2.58 16.36
CA ARG A 192 -16.74 -3.84 17.06
C ARG A 192 -15.25 -4.04 17.32
N THR A 193 -14.94 -4.71 18.42
CA THR A 193 -13.58 -5.14 18.74
C THR A 193 -13.13 -6.25 17.82
N ALA A 194 -11.81 -6.42 17.65
CA ALA A 194 -11.27 -7.47 16.80
C ALA A 194 -11.73 -8.89 17.22
N SER A 195 -11.89 -9.11 18.53
CA SER A 195 -12.39 -10.38 19.08
C SER A 195 -13.85 -10.66 18.71
N GLU A 196 -14.71 -9.64 18.69
CA GLU A 196 -16.12 -9.75 18.32
C GLU A 196 -16.28 -9.97 16.81
N VAL A 197 -15.46 -9.28 16.00
CA VAL A 197 -15.42 -9.50 14.54
C VAL A 197 -14.96 -10.93 14.25
N ALA A 198 -13.90 -11.40 14.90
CA ALA A 198 -13.41 -12.77 14.74
C ALA A 198 -14.46 -13.81 15.17
N ALA A 199 -15.19 -13.56 16.26
CA ALA A 199 -16.28 -14.42 16.71
C ALA A 199 -17.41 -14.51 15.67
N GLN A 200 -17.78 -13.39 15.04
CA GLN A 200 -18.79 -13.37 13.97
C GLN A 200 -18.33 -14.21 12.76
N ILE A 201 -17.12 -13.95 12.25
CA ILE A 201 -16.56 -14.68 11.09
C ILE A 201 -16.46 -16.19 11.38
N TYR A 202 -16.06 -16.54 12.60
CA TYR A 202 -15.99 -17.94 13.01
C TYR A 202 -17.37 -18.60 13.07
N ALA A 203 -18.38 -17.89 13.59
CA ALA A 203 -19.77 -18.36 13.68
C ALA A 203 -20.44 -18.52 12.30
N ASP A 204 -20.07 -17.70 11.33
CA ASP A 204 -20.52 -17.82 9.93
C ASP A 204 -19.88 -19.01 9.19
N GLU A 205 -18.95 -19.71 9.83
CA GLU A 205 -18.19 -20.84 9.30
C GLU A 205 -17.43 -20.51 8.00
N ILE A 206 -16.87 -19.29 7.87
CA ILE A 206 -16.08 -18.89 6.69
C ILE A 206 -14.88 -19.81 6.47
N ASP A 207 -14.77 -20.43 5.29
CA ASP A 207 -13.73 -21.39 4.94
C ASP A 207 -12.41 -20.72 4.58
N ILE A 208 -12.49 -19.64 3.80
CA ILE A 208 -11.36 -18.82 3.39
C ILE A 208 -11.63 -17.37 3.80
N LEU A 209 -10.77 -16.79 4.62
CA LEU A 209 -10.81 -15.36 4.94
C LEU A 209 -9.68 -14.61 4.24
N VAL A 210 -10.02 -13.52 3.56
CA VAL A 210 -9.10 -12.68 2.81
C VAL A 210 -9.08 -11.29 3.44
N ASP A 211 -7.95 -10.92 4.02
CA ASP A 211 -7.64 -9.57 4.44
C ASP A 211 -7.23 -8.73 3.22
N LEU A 212 -7.88 -7.57 3.06
CA LEU A 212 -7.64 -6.65 1.96
C LEU A 212 -6.98 -5.34 2.41
N ALA A 213 -6.53 -5.23 3.66
CA ALA A 213 -5.96 -3.99 4.18
C ALA A 213 -4.53 -4.16 4.72
N GLY A 214 -4.17 -5.35 5.24
CA GLY A 214 -2.88 -5.59 5.88
C GLY A 214 -2.57 -4.54 6.96
N HIS A 215 -1.36 -3.97 6.93
CA HIS A 215 -0.96 -2.95 7.90
C HIS A 215 -1.53 -1.55 7.66
N THR A 216 -2.24 -1.32 6.55
CA THR A 216 -2.97 -0.06 6.37
C THR A 216 -4.05 0.08 7.44
N HIS A 217 -4.55 1.31 7.65
CA HIS A 217 -5.55 1.59 8.68
C HIS A 217 -5.18 1.02 10.06
N LYS A 218 -3.90 1.16 10.43
CA LYS A 218 -3.35 0.71 11.72
C LYS A 218 -3.41 -0.81 11.94
N GLY A 219 -3.50 -1.61 10.87
CA GLY A 219 -3.53 -3.07 10.97
C GLY A 219 -4.81 -3.62 11.61
N ARG A 220 -5.93 -2.88 11.55
CA ARG A 220 -7.18 -3.28 12.22
C ARG A 220 -7.73 -4.62 11.72
N THR A 221 -7.56 -4.94 10.44
CA THR A 221 -7.94 -6.25 9.90
C THR A 221 -7.01 -7.35 10.41
N LEU A 222 -5.70 -7.11 10.47
CA LEU A 222 -4.71 -8.06 11.01
C LEU A 222 -4.98 -8.43 12.47
N GLN A 223 -5.47 -7.49 13.27
CA GLN A 223 -5.91 -7.75 14.64
C GLN A 223 -7.08 -8.74 14.72
N VAL A 224 -7.89 -8.86 13.67
CA VAL A 224 -8.91 -9.92 13.54
C VAL A 224 -8.26 -11.22 13.10
N MET A 225 -7.35 -11.15 12.11
CA MET A 225 -6.68 -12.31 11.52
C MET A 225 -5.89 -13.12 12.55
N VAL A 226 -5.31 -12.50 13.59
CA VAL A 226 -4.54 -13.19 14.65
C VAL A 226 -5.38 -14.15 15.48
N TYR A 227 -6.70 -14.00 15.51
CA TYR A 227 -7.59 -14.97 16.18
C TYR A 227 -7.78 -16.25 15.36
N LYS A 228 -7.31 -16.28 14.11
CA LYS A 228 -7.53 -17.38 13.16
C LYS A 228 -9.02 -17.76 13.02
N PRO A 229 -9.96 -16.82 12.77
CA PRO A 229 -11.39 -17.15 12.68
C PRO A 229 -11.78 -18.01 11.47
N ALA A 230 -10.93 -18.13 10.45
CA ALA A 230 -11.10 -19.06 9.33
C ALA A 230 -9.92 -20.04 9.23
N PRO A 231 -10.15 -21.28 8.76
CA PRO A 231 -9.11 -22.30 8.68
C PRO A 231 -8.01 -21.94 7.68
N VAL A 232 -8.37 -21.28 6.58
CA VAL A 232 -7.44 -20.74 5.59
C VAL A 232 -7.57 -19.22 5.58
N GLN A 233 -6.45 -18.52 5.73
CA GLN A 233 -6.38 -17.08 5.80
C GLN A 233 -5.37 -16.54 4.79
N LEU A 234 -5.75 -15.46 4.10
CA LEU A 234 -4.92 -14.79 3.11
C LEU A 234 -4.87 -13.29 3.38
N SER A 235 -3.81 -12.64 2.92
CA SER A 235 -3.73 -11.18 2.78
C SER A 235 -3.26 -10.81 1.38
N GLY A 236 -3.63 -9.62 0.90
CA GLY A 236 -3.13 -9.08 -0.36
C GLY A 236 -3.96 -7.90 -0.86
N ILE A 237 -3.60 -7.40 -2.04
CA ILE A 237 -4.24 -6.28 -2.74
C ILE A 237 -4.05 -4.92 -2.06
N GLY A 238 -4.57 -4.70 -0.85
CA GLY A 238 -4.52 -3.38 -0.20
C GLY A 238 -3.27 -3.11 0.63
N TYR A 239 -2.47 -4.14 0.94
CA TYR A 239 -1.14 -3.97 1.51
C TYR A 239 -0.06 -4.46 0.55
N PHE A 240 1.18 -4.05 0.78
CA PHE A 240 2.27 -4.11 -0.20
C PHE A 240 3.54 -4.82 0.31
N ASN A 241 3.40 -5.60 1.39
CA ASN A 241 4.44 -6.44 1.98
C ASN A 241 3.82 -7.56 2.83
N THR A 242 4.64 -8.45 3.39
CA THR A 242 4.20 -9.43 4.40
C THR A 242 3.40 -8.80 5.55
N THR A 243 2.48 -9.53 6.14
CA THR A 243 1.77 -9.13 7.37
C THR A 243 2.61 -9.39 8.63
N GLY A 244 3.67 -10.19 8.53
CA GLY A 244 4.46 -10.61 9.68
C GLY A 244 3.76 -11.59 10.63
N LEU A 245 2.51 -11.95 10.35
CA LEU A 245 1.72 -12.87 11.17
C LEU A 245 1.93 -14.32 10.76
N SER A 246 1.92 -15.23 11.74
CA SER A 246 1.98 -16.68 11.49
C SER A 246 0.61 -17.28 11.20
N GLU A 247 -0.45 -16.54 11.51
CA GLU A 247 -1.85 -16.93 11.38
C GLU A 247 -2.41 -16.66 9.97
N VAL A 248 -1.73 -15.83 9.18
CA VAL A 248 -2.03 -15.62 7.76
C VAL A 248 -1.25 -16.66 6.96
N ASP A 249 -1.95 -17.56 6.26
CA ASP A 249 -1.31 -18.71 5.62
C ASP A 249 -0.70 -18.35 4.26
N TYR A 250 -1.37 -17.48 3.51
CA TYR A 250 -0.97 -17.10 2.16
C TYR A 250 -0.98 -15.59 1.93
N TYR A 251 -0.13 -15.15 1.01
CA TYR A 251 -0.13 -13.79 0.50
C TYR A 251 -0.40 -13.80 -1.01
N ILE A 252 -1.36 -13.00 -1.48
CA ILE A 252 -1.74 -12.94 -2.90
C ILE A 252 -0.65 -12.19 -3.67
N ALA A 253 -0.02 -12.87 -4.64
CA ALA A 253 1.12 -12.37 -5.40
C ALA A 253 1.03 -12.80 -6.87
N ASP A 254 2.03 -12.42 -7.66
CA ASP A 254 2.23 -12.90 -9.04
C ASP A 254 3.72 -13.07 -9.35
N GLY A 255 4.04 -13.56 -10.55
CA GLY A 255 5.41 -13.84 -10.98
C GLY A 255 6.29 -12.61 -11.17
N TYR A 256 5.69 -11.43 -11.42
CA TYR A 256 6.43 -10.18 -11.63
C TYR A 256 6.68 -9.44 -10.32
N CYS A 257 5.67 -9.32 -9.45
CA CYS A 257 5.77 -8.74 -8.12
C CYS A 257 6.68 -9.57 -7.22
N ASP A 258 6.52 -10.89 -7.21
CA ASP A 258 7.36 -11.78 -6.41
C ASP A 258 7.93 -12.94 -7.22
N PRO A 259 9.03 -12.75 -7.95
CA PRO A 259 9.71 -13.86 -8.61
C PRO A 259 10.19 -14.92 -7.59
N PRO A 260 10.49 -16.15 -8.03
CA PRO A 260 11.08 -17.17 -7.17
C PRO A 260 12.29 -16.65 -6.39
N GLY A 261 12.34 -16.91 -5.07
CA GLY A 261 13.35 -16.41 -4.13
C GLY A 261 12.83 -15.34 -3.15
N ASN A 262 11.74 -14.65 -3.50
CA ASN A 262 11.11 -13.65 -2.63
C ASN A 262 10.39 -14.24 -1.41
N GLU A 263 10.16 -15.55 -1.35
CA GLU A 263 9.54 -16.25 -0.21
C GLU A 263 10.28 -15.98 1.10
N SER A 264 11.60 -15.73 1.03
CA SER A 264 12.42 -15.42 2.21
C SER A 264 12.06 -14.09 2.90
N LEU A 265 11.26 -13.24 2.25
CA LEU A 265 10.80 -11.95 2.75
C LEU A 265 9.33 -11.98 3.22
N PHE A 266 8.72 -13.17 3.30
CA PHE A 266 7.32 -13.35 3.72
C PHE A 266 7.22 -14.37 4.86
N THR A 267 6.34 -14.12 5.82
CA THR A 267 5.93 -15.14 6.80
C THR A 267 4.88 -16.09 6.19
N GLU A 268 4.10 -15.58 5.24
CA GLU A 268 3.09 -16.30 4.49
C GLU A 268 3.69 -17.11 3.33
N LYS A 269 2.94 -18.10 2.85
CA LYS A 269 3.23 -18.72 1.55
C LYS A 269 2.75 -17.82 0.43
N LEU A 270 3.61 -17.55 -0.55
CA LEU A 270 3.21 -16.76 -1.73
C LEU A 270 2.24 -17.54 -2.62
N LEU A 271 1.00 -17.07 -2.70
CA LEU A 271 -0.02 -17.54 -3.63
C LEU A 271 0.12 -16.78 -4.94
N ARG A 272 1.02 -17.27 -5.80
CA ARG A 272 1.28 -16.66 -7.10
C ARG A 272 0.20 -17.00 -8.11
N LEU A 273 -0.50 -15.97 -8.58
CA LEU A 273 -1.40 -16.07 -9.71
C LEU A 273 -0.62 -16.20 -11.03
N PRO A 274 -1.18 -16.86 -12.05
CA PRO A 274 -0.53 -17.04 -13.34
C PRO A 274 -0.17 -15.72 -14.04
N HIS A 275 -1.03 -14.71 -13.95
CA HIS A 275 -0.84 -13.42 -14.61
C HIS A 275 -0.57 -12.29 -13.62
N SER A 276 -1.59 -11.51 -13.26
CA SER A 276 -1.47 -10.34 -12.39
C SER A 276 -2.15 -10.60 -11.05
N HIS A 277 -1.53 -10.17 -9.95
CA HIS A 277 -2.19 -10.16 -8.64
C HIS A 277 -3.22 -9.03 -8.50
N PHE A 278 -3.15 -8.03 -9.38
CA PHE A 278 -4.12 -6.96 -9.52
C PHE A 278 -5.03 -7.18 -10.73
N CYS A 279 -6.31 -6.85 -10.57
CA CYS A 279 -7.22 -6.63 -11.68
C CYS A 279 -7.99 -5.35 -11.39
N PHE A 280 -7.86 -4.36 -12.28
CA PHE A 280 -8.37 -3.01 -12.12
C PHE A 280 -9.70 -2.85 -12.84
N THR A 281 -10.69 -2.33 -12.10
CA THR A 281 -11.95 -1.83 -12.64
C THR A 281 -11.96 -0.30 -12.49
N PRO A 282 -12.01 0.48 -13.58
CA PRO A 282 -12.06 1.94 -13.49
C PRO A 282 -13.34 2.41 -12.78
N SER A 283 -13.25 3.51 -12.03
CA SER A 283 -14.43 4.17 -11.47
C SER A 283 -15.24 4.84 -12.58
N GLU A 284 -16.50 5.20 -12.27
CA GLU A 284 -17.35 5.92 -13.22
C GLU A 284 -16.74 7.27 -13.65
N ASP A 285 -16.08 7.97 -12.72
CA ASP A 285 -15.36 9.22 -13.00
C ASP A 285 -14.27 9.03 -14.07
N VAL A 286 -13.54 7.91 -14.03
CA VAL A 286 -12.52 7.55 -15.05
C VAL A 286 -13.16 7.29 -16.41
N LEU A 287 -14.33 6.66 -16.45
CA LEU A 287 -15.04 6.38 -17.69
C LEU A 287 -15.63 7.65 -18.35
N ASN A 288 -15.95 8.66 -17.55
CA ASN A 288 -16.55 9.91 -18.02
C ASN A 288 -15.53 10.92 -18.57
N CYS A 289 -14.23 10.63 -18.47
CA CYS A 289 -13.14 11.48 -18.92
C CYS A 289 -13.06 11.49 -20.46
N LYS A 290 -13.27 12.67 -21.08
CA LYS A 290 -13.40 12.83 -22.54
C LYS A 290 -12.43 13.83 -23.16
N ARG A 291 -11.54 14.43 -22.36
CA ARG A 291 -10.56 15.36 -22.89
C ARG A 291 -9.61 14.64 -23.86
N ASP A 292 -9.24 15.32 -24.94
CA ASP A 292 -8.21 14.85 -25.85
C ASP A 292 -6.85 15.36 -25.37
N TRP A 293 -5.89 14.45 -25.26
CA TRP A 293 -4.50 14.82 -25.02
C TRP A 293 -3.86 15.43 -26.26
N GLN A 294 -2.92 16.37 -26.03
CA GLN A 294 -2.07 16.93 -27.07
C GLN A 294 -0.62 16.92 -26.59
N LEU A 295 0.28 16.62 -27.51
CA LEU A 295 1.71 16.60 -27.24
C LEU A 295 2.23 18.00 -26.84
N HIS A 296 2.87 18.11 -25.68
CA HIS A 296 3.35 19.40 -25.17
C HIS A 296 4.74 19.76 -25.69
N GLU A 297 4.93 21.00 -26.11
CA GLU A 297 6.25 21.57 -26.42
C GLU A 297 6.51 22.82 -25.56
N PRO A 298 7.48 22.80 -24.62
CA PRO A 298 8.34 21.67 -24.22
C PRO A 298 7.58 20.54 -23.49
N ARG A 299 8.24 19.37 -23.34
CA ARG A 299 7.67 18.18 -22.71
C ARG A 299 7.30 18.39 -21.24
N VAL A 300 6.24 17.73 -20.79
CA VAL A 300 5.79 17.75 -19.39
C VAL A 300 5.87 16.35 -18.80
N PHE A 301 6.71 16.18 -17.79
CA PHE A 301 6.70 15.00 -16.94
C PHE A 301 5.74 15.25 -15.77
N GLY A 302 5.13 14.21 -15.20
CA GLY A 302 4.29 14.41 -14.03
C GLY A 302 4.13 13.22 -13.10
N SER A 303 3.58 13.46 -11.93
CA SER A 303 3.20 12.43 -10.97
C SER A 303 2.08 12.91 -10.06
N PHE A 304 0.98 12.17 -10.01
CA PHE A 304 -0.17 12.44 -9.14
C PHE A 304 -0.10 11.63 -7.83
N SER A 305 1.11 11.26 -7.44
CA SER A 305 1.36 10.48 -6.23
C SER A 305 1.16 11.30 -4.97
N ASN A 306 0.76 10.62 -3.90
CA ASN A 306 0.81 11.18 -2.55
C ASN A 306 2.23 11.69 -2.24
N PHE A 307 2.36 12.94 -1.78
CA PHE A 307 3.65 13.57 -1.49
C PHE A 307 4.48 12.83 -0.42
N PHE A 308 3.86 12.02 0.43
CA PHE A 308 4.58 11.12 1.35
C PHE A 308 5.43 10.06 0.61
N LYS A 309 5.11 9.72 -0.64
CA LYS A 309 5.91 8.83 -1.49
C LYS A 309 7.11 9.53 -2.14
N LEU A 310 7.12 10.86 -2.17
CA LEU A 310 8.15 11.65 -2.84
C LEU A 310 9.28 11.96 -1.86
N ASN A 311 10.35 11.18 -1.93
CA ASN A 311 11.58 11.40 -1.16
C ASN A 311 12.62 12.19 -1.98
N ASP A 312 13.68 12.69 -1.31
CA ASP A 312 14.72 13.50 -1.96
C ASP A 312 15.40 12.72 -3.08
N TYR A 313 15.61 11.42 -2.87
CA TYR A 313 16.17 10.52 -3.86
C TYR A 313 15.34 10.52 -5.17
N THR A 314 14.02 10.36 -5.07
CA THR A 314 13.12 10.38 -6.23
C THR A 314 13.13 11.75 -6.91
N LEU A 315 13.04 12.82 -6.12
CA LEU A 315 13.07 14.19 -6.66
C LEU A 315 14.41 14.52 -7.34
N GLN A 316 15.53 13.98 -6.86
CA GLN A 316 16.83 14.17 -7.53
C GLN A 316 16.91 13.41 -8.86
N LEU A 317 16.33 12.21 -8.95
CA LEU A 317 16.23 11.47 -10.23
C LEU A 317 15.36 12.22 -11.24
N TRP A 318 14.21 12.76 -10.79
CA TRP A 318 13.35 13.56 -11.66
C TRP A 318 14.01 14.86 -12.10
N LEU A 319 14.83 15.48 -11.23
CA LEU A 319 15.64 16.62 -11.60
C LEU A 319 16.63 16.23 -12.73
N ARG A 320 17.33 15.11 -12.61
CA ARG A 320 18.21 14.58 -13.67
C ARG A 320 17.47 14.38 -15.00
N ILE A 321 16.24 13.88 -14.97
CA ILE A 321 15.39 13.69 -16.15
C ILE A 321 15.09 15.04 -16.81
N ILE A 322 14.53 16.01 -16.08
CA ILE A 322 14.14 17.30 -16.67
C ILE A 322 15.36 18.11 -17.17
N ARG A 323 16.54 17.96 -16.54
CA ARG A 323 17.79 18.57 -17.04
C ARG A 323 18.29 17.93 -18.32
N SER A 324 17.96 16.66 -18.56
CA SER A 324 18.36 15.93 -19.75
C SER A 324 17.42 16.19 -20.94
N VAL A 325 16.26 16.82 -20.70
CA VAL A 325 15.28 17.23 -21.72
C VAL A 325 15.06 18.75 -21.61
N PRO A 326 15.86 19.57 -22.31
CA PRO A 326 15.84 21.02 -22.15
C PRO A 326 14.45 21.63 -22.35
N GLY A 327 14.08 22.55 -21.46
CA GLY A 327 12.78 23.23 -21.48
C GLY A 327 11.63 22.43 -20.85
N SER A 328 11.83 21.13 -20.58
CA SER A 328 10.80 20.33 -19.91
C SER A 328 10.53 20.79 -18.48
N ARG A 329 9.35 20.44 -17.97
CA ARG A 329 8.90 20.76 -16.62
C ARG A 329 8.28 19.55 -15.94
N LEU A 330 8.17 19.63 -14.61
CA LEU A 330 7.60 18.60 -13.76
C LEU A 330 6.29 19.08 -13.13
N LEU A 331 5.19 18.39 -13.45
CA LEU A 331 3.87 18.58 -12.86
C LEU A 331 3.63 17.58 -11.73
N LEU A 332 3.61 18.07 -10.49
CA LEU A 332 3.30 17.26 -9.32
C LEU A 332 1.92 17.61 -8.78
N LYS A 333 1.09 16.59 -8.54
CA LYS A 333 -0.19 16.76 -7.87
C LYS A 333 -0.25 15.87 -6.65
N ASN A 334 -0.64 16.45 -5.52
CA ASN A 334 -0.87 15.68 -4.31
C ASN A 334 -2.28 15.06 -4.31
N VAL A 335 -2.48 13.99 -3.55
CA VAL A 335 -3.81 13.38 -3.38
C VAL A 335 -4.66 14.12 -2.35
N ARG A 336 -4.06 15.06 -1.59
CA ARG A 336 -4.73 15.85 -0.55
C ARG A 336 -4.85 17.31 -0.96
N PRO A 337 -5.97 17.99 -0.62
CA PRO A 337 -6.18 19.40 -0.95
C PRO A 337 -5.39 20.37 -0.03
N ASP A 338 -4.41 19.88 0.73
CA ASP A 338 -3.70 20.65 1.76
C ASP A 338 -2.65 21.59 1.13
N VAL A 339 -2.89 22.90 1.26
CA VAL A 339 -1.99 23.96 0.73
C VAL A 339 -0.66 23.97 1.48
N ASP A 340 -0.63 23.63 2.77
CA ASP A 340 0.62 23.57 3.54
C ASP A 340 1.56 22.47 3.00
N GLU A 341 1.00 21.37 2.49
CA GLU A 341 1.78 20.30 1.86
C GLU A 341 2.40 20.77 0.53
N ILE A 342 1.71 21.66 -0.21
CA ILE A 342 2.23 22.29 -1.44
C ILE A 342 3.40 23.23 -1.13
N GLU A 343 3.26 24.09 -0.12
CA GLU A 343 4.31 25.03 0.27
C GLU A 343 5.57 24.28 0.76
N LYS A 344 5.41 23.22 1.56
CA LYS A 344 6.51 22.38 2.02
C LYS A 344 7.22 21.67 0.88
N MET A 345 6.46 21.10 -0.07
CA MET A 345 7.06 20.45 -1.23
C MET A 345 7.77 21.46 -2.13
N THR A 346 7.20 22.65 -2.31
CA THR A 346 7.83 23.76 -3.05
C THR A 346 9.18 24.14 -2.43
N ALA A 347 9.21 24.39 -1.12
CA ALA A 347 10.44 24.74 -0.40
C ALA A 347 11.49 23.63 -0.51
N ARG A 348 11.07 22.37 -0.42
CA ARG A 348 11.94 21.19 -0.57
C ARG A 348 12.54 21.09 -1.97
N MET A 349 11.73 21.24 -3.02
CA MET A 349 12.22 21.20 -4.40
C MET A 349 13.19 22.34 -4.70
N LEU A 350 12.91 23.56 -4.21
CA LEU A 350 13.85 24.68 -4.32
C LEU A 350 15.19 24.38 -3.63
N ALA A 351 15.15 23.79 -2.42
CA ALA A 351 16.36 23.38 -1.70
C ALA A 351 17.16 22.29 -2.44
N LEU A 352 16.49 21.45 -3.23
CA LEU A 352 17.12 20.45 -4.10
C LEU A 352 17.66 21.02 -5.43
N GLY A 353 17.41 22.30 -5.74
CA GLY A 353 17.92 22.97 -6.93
C GLY A 353 16.98 23.01 -8.14
N TYR A 354 15.68 22.77 -7.93
CA TYR A 354 14.66 23.08 -8.94
C TYR A 354 14.51 24.59 -9.11
N ARG A 355 14.21 25.04 -10.34
CA ARG A 355 13.83 26.42 -10.61
C ARG A 355 12.30 26.55 -10.69
N PRO A 356 11.70 27.69 -10.29
CA PRO A 356 10.25 27.87 -10.32
C PRO A 356 9.59 27.56 -11.67
N GLU A 357 10.24 27.90 -12.78
CA GLU A 357 9.71 27.63 -14.13
C GLU A 357 9.73 26.16 -14.54
N GLU A 358 10.39 25.29 -13.77
CA GLU A 358 10.52 23.85 -14.05
C GLU A 358 9.52 23.01 -13.26
N MET A 359 8.73 23.62 -12.40
CA MET A 359 7.84 22.91 -11.49
C MET A 359 6.44 23.53 -11.47
N GLU A 360 5.44 22.66 -11.51
CA GLU A 360 4.05 23.02 -11.23
C GLU A 360 3.54 22.07 -10.13
N LEU A 361 3.08 22.63 -9.02
CA LEU A 361 2.55 21.85 -7.90
C LEU A 361 1.07 22.15 -7.72
N ARG A 362 0.25 21.09 -7.67
CA ARG A 362 -1.20 21.19 -7.52
C ARG A 362 -1.69 20.47 -6.26
N PRO A 363 -2.66 21.04 -5.54
CA PRO A 363 -3.36 20.33 -4.49
C PRO A 363 -4.24 19.21 -5.09
N GLY A 364 -4.62 18.27 -4.24
CA GLY A 364 -5.65 17.28 -4.55
C GLY A 364 -6.98 17.97 -4.87
N SER A 365 -7.67 17.48 -5.89
CA SER A 365 -9.00 17.93 -6.31
C SER A 365 -9.85 16.70 -6.61
N LYS A 366 -11.19 16.85 -6.57
CA LYS A 366 -12.11 15.73 -6.82
C LYS A 366 -12.10 15.29 -8.29
N PHE A 367 -12.22 16.24 -9.22
CA PHE A 367 -12.31 15.97 -10.66
C PHE A 367 -10.96 16.18 -11.33
N TYR A 368 -9.98 15.34 -10.98
CA TYR A 368 -8.60 15.52 -11.45
C TYR A 368 -8.22 14.66 -12.64
N LEU A 369 -9.07 13.74 -13.09
CA LEU A 369 -8.69 12.72 -14.07
C LEU A 369 -8.34 13.32 -15.43
N ASP A 370 -9.05 14.38 -15.86
CA ASP A 370 -8.70 15.16 -17.07
C ASP A 370 -7.36 15.91 -16.94
N GLU A 371 -6.85 16.10 -15.71
CA GLU A 371 -5.55 16.73 -15.47
C GLU A 371 -4.39 15.78 -15.83
N TYR A 372 -4.61 14.46 -15.96
CA TYR A 372 -3.58 13.56 -16.50
C TYR A 372 -3.18 13.96 -17.93
N HIS A 373 -4.07 14.60 -18.69
CA HIS A 373 -3.74 15.12 -20.02
C HIS A 373 -2.91 16.40 -20.02
N ASP A 374 -2.54 16.94 -18.85
CA ASP A 374 -1.57 18.04 -18.72
C ASP A 374 -0.12 17.54 -18.64
N MET A 375 0.13 16.24 -18.77
CA MET A 375 1.47 15.65 -18.85
C MET A 375 1.62 14.74 -20.07
N ASP A 376 2.86 14.57 -20.54
CA ASP A 376 3.20 13.63 -21.60
C ASP A 376 3.64 12.27 -21.04
N ILE A 377 4.34 12.28 -19.90
CA ILE A 377 4.92 11.08 -19.28
C ILE A 377 4.71 11.13 -17.77
N ALA A 378 4.08 10.09 -17.24
CA ALA A 378 3.97 9.90 -15.81
C ALA A 378 5.22 9.19 -15.25
N LEU A 379 5.67 9.65 -14.08
CA LEU A 379 6.82 9.11 -13.37
C LEU A 379 6.37 8.48 -12.05
N ASP A 380 6.63 7.19 -11.89
CA ASP A 380 6.39 6.48 -10.64
C ASP A 380 7.50 6.80 -9.62
N PRO A 381 7.16 7.11 -8.35
CA PRO A 381 8.16 7.27 -7.30
C PRO A 381 8.80 5.94 -6.86
N TYR A 382 9.97 6.00 -6.25
CA TYR A 382 10.67 4.84 -5.71
C TYR A 382 11.12 5.10 -4.25
N PRO A 383 11.04 4.12 -3.32
CA PRO A 383 10.75 2.70 -3.52
C PRO A 383 9.27 2.30 -3.47
N TYR A 384 8.38 3.27 -3.32
CA TYR A 384 6.94 3.02 -3.26
C TYR A 384 6.23 3.64 -4.47
N PRO A 385 6.10 2.89 -5.59
CA PRO A 385 5.43 3.37 -6.80
C PRO A 385 3.92 3.56 -6.60
N GLY A 386 3.26 4.03 -7.66
CA GLY A 386 1.82 3.97 -7.75
C GLY A 386 1.28 2.54 -7.82
N GLY A 387 -0.03 2.45 -7.69
CA GLY A 387 -0.82 1.26 -8.02
C GLY A 387 -2.06 1.77 -8.73
N GLY A 388 -2.94 2.42 -7.96
CA GLY A 388 -4.10 3.13 -8.52
C GLY A 388 -3.74 4.28 -9.44
N THR A 389 -2.87 5.19 -9.01
CA THR A 389 -2.43 6.33 -9.84
C THR A 389 -1.74 5.88 -11.12
N THR A 390 -1.02 4.75 -11.09
CA THR A 390 -0.40 4.13 -12.26
C THR A 390 -1.48 3.60 -13.21
N CYS A 391 -2.48 2.87 -12.69
CA CYS A 391 -3.61 2.38 -13.48
C CYS A 391 -4.42 3.54 -14.09
N GLU A 392 -4.67 4.60 -13.32
CA GLU A 392 -5.37 5.80 -13.79
C GLU A 392 -4.59 6.49 -14.90
N ALA A 393 -3.29 6.74 -14.73
CA ALA A 393 -2.45 7.35 -15.76
C ALA A 393 -2.50 6.54 -17.07
N LEU A 394 -2.28 5.23 -16.99
CA LEU A 394 -2.32 4.32 -18.14
C LEU A 394 -3.70 4.29 -18.81
N TYR A 395 -4.77 4.22 -18.02
CA TYR A 395 -6.14 4.24 -18.54
C TYR A 395 -6.51 5.58 -19.19
N MET A 396 -5.92 6.67 -18.70
CA MET A 396 -6.02 8.01 -19.28
C MET A 396 -5.16 8.20 -20.53
N GLY A 397 -4.38 7.19 -20.93
CA GLY A 397 -3.50 7.25 -22.09
C GLY A 397 -2.10 7.77 -21.78
N VAL A 398 -1.77 8.07 -20.53
CA VAL A 398 -0.44 8.59 -20.19
C VAL A 398 0.53 7.43 -19.91
N PRO A 399 1.65 7.32 -20.66
CA PRO A 399 2.66 6.30 -20.38
C PRO A 399 3.34 6.56 -19.04
N VAL A 400 3.57 5.49 -18.28
CA VAL A 400 4.22 5.54 -16.97
C VAL A 400 5.60 4.89 -17.06
N VAL A 401 6.63 5.60 -16.63
CA VAL A 401 7.97 5.02 -16.43
C VAL A 401 8.12 4.64 -14.96
N SER A 402 8.47 3.37 -14.70
CA SER A 402 8.51 2.82 -13.33
C SER A 402 9.84 2.16 -13.00
N ARG A 403 10.48 2.62 -11.92
CA ARG A 403 11.66 1.96 -11.35
C ARG A 403 11.21 0.90 -10.36
N TYR A 404 11.80 -0.29 -10.43
CA TYR A 404 11.44 -1.37 -9.53
C TYR A 404 12.60 -1.88 -8.67
N GLY A 405 12.24 -2.37 -7.48
CA GLY A 405 13.16 -3.00 -6.55
C GLY A 405 12.97 -4.51 -6.48
N ARG A 406 13.28 -5.09 -5.32
CA ARG A 406 13.07 -6.52 -5.05
C ARG A 406 11.83 -6.83 -4.23
N ARG A 407 11.38 -5.87 -3.41
CA ARG A 407 10.19 -6.01 -2.55
C ARG A 407 8.90 -5.98 -3.39
N HIS A 408 7.91 -6.75 -2.98
CA HIS A 408 6.56 -6.78 -3.55
C HIS A 408 6.02 -5.39 -3.91
N GLY A 409 5.86 -4.50 -2.92
CA GLY A 409 5.34 -3.15 -3.14
C GLY A 409 6.18 -2.27 -4.07
N SER A 410 7.49 -2.51 -4.14
CA SER A 410 8.39 -1.76 -5.04
C SER A 410 8.35 -2.25 -6.49
N ARG A 411 7.47 -3.21 -6.80
CA ARG A 411 7.36 -3.87 -8.10
C ARG A 411 5.95 -3.75 -8.70
N PHE A 412 5.05 -2.97 -8.10
CA PHE A 412 3.68 -2.78 -8.61
C PHE A 412 3.66 -2.21 -10.03
N GLY A 413 4.32 -1.07 -10.27
CA GLY A 413 4.41 -0.51 -11.61
C GLY A 413 5.08 -1.47 -12.61
N TYR A 414 6.09 -2.23 -12.17
CA TYR A 414 6.72 -3.27 -13.00
C TYR A 414 5.74 -4.40 -13.37
N SER A 415 4.99 -4.96 -12.41
CA SER A 415 4.02 -6.02 -12.69
C SER A 415 2.89 -5.54 -13.59
N LEU A 416 2.35 -4.34 -13.35
CA LEU A 416 1.31 -3.74 -14.18
C LEU A 416 1.80 -3.57 -15.63
N LEU A 417 2.96 -2.96 -15.83
CA LEU A 417 3.52 -2.72 -17.16
C LEU A 417 3.89 -4.02 -17.89
N CYS A 418 4.45 -5.02 -17.21
CA CYS A 418 4.75 -6.32 -17.83
C CYS A 418 3.49 -7.08 -18.24
N ASN A 419 2.43 -7.04 -17.42
CA ASN A 419 1.15 -7.64 -17.80
C ASN A 419 0.50 -6.92 -19.00
N MET A 420 0.82 -5.65 -19.24
CA MET A 420 0.38 -4.90 -20.42
C MET A 420 1.29 -5.04 -21.64
N GLY A 421 2.41 -5.79 -21.55
CA GLY A 421 3.41 -5.89 -22.62
C GLY A 421 4.22 -4.62 -22.83
N LEU A 422 4.42 -3.83 -21.78
CA LEU A 422 5.12 -2.54 -21.77
C LEU A 422 6.37 -2.58 -20.88
N GLU A 423 7.05 -3.73 -20.80
CA GLU A 423 8.24 -3.90 -19.96
C GLU A 423 9.37 -2.91 -20.29
N GLU A 424 9.41 -2.36 -21.51
CA GLU A 424 10.38 -1.33 -21.93
C GLU A 424 10.24 -0.02 -21.15
N LEU A 425 9.07 0.23 -20.53
CA LEU A 425 8.84 1.39 -19.66
C LEU A 425 9.28 1.15 -18.21
N THR A 426 9.91 0.00 -17.94
CA THR A 426 10.37 -0.38 -16.60
C THR A 426 11.89 -0.27 -16.48
N ALA A 427 12.37 0.01 -15.27
CA ALA A 427 13.81 0.16 -15.01
C ALA A 427 14.23 -0.48 -13.68
N ALA A 428 15.34 -1.24 -13.71
CA ALA A 428 15.91 -1.84 -12.51
C ALA A 428 16.90 -0.90 -11.78
N THR A 429 17.55 0.02 -12.52
CA THR A 429 18.58 0.91 -12.00
C THR A 429 18.16 2.38 -12.10
N GLU A 430 18.93 3.27 -11.46
CA GLU A 430 18.73 4.72 -11.58
C GLU A 430 19.01 5.21 -13.00
N GLU A 431 20.09 4.71 -13.59
CA GLU A 431 20.54 5.07 -14.94
C GLU A 431 19.50 4.65 -15.97
N ASP A 432 19.00 3.42 -15.86
CA ASP A 432 17.95 2.92 -16.76
C ASP A 432 16.70 3.78 -16.62
N TYR A 433 16.26 4.08 -15.38
CA TYR A 433 15.06 4.87 -15.13
C TYR A 433 15.13 6.27 -15.76
N VAL A 434 16.27 6.95 -15.58
CA VAL A 434 16.50 8.26 -16.21
C VAL A 434 16.54 8.12 -17.73
N SER A 435 17.25 7.12 -18.26
CA SER A 435 17.41 6.93 -19.70
C SER A 435 16.09 6.59 -20.39
N THR A 436 15.25 5.73 -19.80
CA THR A 436 13.92 5.35 -20.31
C THR A 436 13.03 6.58 -20.42
N ALA A 437 12.94 7.40 -19.37
CA ALA A 437 12.14 8.62 -19.38
C ALA A 437 12.63 9.64 -20.43
N VAL A 438 13.95 9.82 -20.54
CA VAL A 438 14.55 10.76 -21.50
C VAL A 438 14.37 10.28 -22.95
N ASN A 439 14.57 8.99 -23.22
CA ASN A 439 14.39 8.41 -24.55
C ASN A 439 12.94 8.49 -24.99
N LEU A 440 12.00 8.21 -24.10
CA LEU A 440 10.57 8.34 -24.37
C LEU A 440 10.21 9.81 -24.69
N ALA A 441 10.68 10.77 -23.90
CA ALA A 441 10.42 12.20 -24.11
C ALA A 441 10.97 12.74 -25.45
N ARG A 442 12.05 12.13 -25.95
CA ARG A 442 12.68 12.46 -27.24
C ARG A 442 12.05 11.76 -28.44
N SER A 443 11.03 10.93 -28.23
CA SER A 443 10.37 10.13 -29.26
C SER A 443 8.90 10.55 -29.41
N PRO A 444 8.61 11.70 -30.04
CA PRO A 444 7.24 12.22 -30.14
C PRO A 444 6.28 11.26 -30.84
N GLU A 445 6.75 10.49 -31.82
CA GLU A 445 5.94 9.51 -32.53
C GLU A 445 5.52 8.36 -31.59
N ILE A 446 6.45 7.85 -30.78
CA ILE A 446 6.18 6.81 -29.78
C ILE A 446 5.21 7.34 -28.72
N LEU A 447 5.40 8.57 -28.25
CA LEU A 447 4.47 9.20 -27.31
C LEU A 447 3.07 9.30 -27.88
N GLN A 448 2.93 9.77 -29.12
CA GLN A 448 1.64 9.89 -29.78
C GLN A 448 0.95 8.52 -29.91
N GLU A 449 1.70 7.49 -30.28
CA GLU A 449 1.21 6.12 -30.41
C GLU A 449 0.76 5.55 -29.06
N LEU A 450 1.56 5.72 -28.00
CA LEU A 450 1.20 5.29 -26.65
C LEU A 450 -0.06 6.03 -26.17
N HIS A 451 -0.13 7.35 -26.30
CA HIS A 451 -1.31 8.13 -25.89
C HIS A 451 -2.58 7.71 -26.62
N SER A 452 -2.48 7.32 -27.90
CA SER A 452 -3.63 6.88 -28.68
C SER A 452 -4.10 5.45 -28.34
N ASN A 453 -3.20 4.57 -27.90
CA ASN A 453 -3.50 3.13 -27.79
C ASN A 453 -3.52 2.59 -26.35
N LEU A 454 -2.92 3.28 -25.37
CA LEU A 454 -2.70 2.76 -24.01
C LEU A 454 -3.98 2.32 -23.30
N ARG A 455 -5.09 3.05 -23.47
CA ARG A 455 -6.38 2.66 -22.90
C ARG A 455 -6.85 1.30 -23.43
N GLN A 456 -6.77 1.10 -24.74
CA GLN A 456 -7.15 -0.17 -25.36
C GLN A 456 -6.20 -1.30 -24.95
N ILE A 457 -4.89 -1.04 -24.97
CA ILE A 457 -3.87 -2.00 -24.50
C ILE A 457 -4.19 -2.45 -23.07
N MET A 458 -4.54 -1.52 -22.18
CA MET A 458 -4.88 -1.83 -20.80
C MET A 458 -6.16 -2.67 -20.69
N GLN A 459 -7.22 -2.29 -21.42
CA GLN A 459 -8.51 -3.00 -21.44
C GLN A 459 -8.40 -4.44 -21.96
N GLU A 460 -7.49 -4.70 -22.89
CA GLU A 460 -7.24 -6.04 -23.47
C GLU A 460 -6.22 -6.86 -22.67
N SER A 461 -5.56 -6.27 -21.67
CA SER A 461 -4.52 -6.93 -20.87
C SER A 461 -5.09 -7.71 -19.66
N PRO A 462 -4.29 -8.62 -19.05
CA PRO A 462 -4.63 -9.25 -17.78
C PRO A 462 -4.92 -8.28 -16.64
N VAL A 463 -4.46 -7.03 -16.70
CA VAL A 463 -4.74 -6.00 -15.68
C VAL A 463 -6.22 -5.64 -15.65
N MET A 464 -6.98 -5.86 -16.72
CA MET A 464 -8.43 -5.60 -16.76
C MET A 464 -9.27 -6.83 -17.13
N ASP A 465 -8.67 -8.03 -17.25
CA ASP A 465 -9.40 -9.28 -17.48
C ASP A 465 -10.06 -9.79 -16.18
N SER A 466 -11.16 -9.15 -15.82
CA SER A 466 -11.99 -9.49 -14.66
C SER A 466 -12.40 -10.97 -14.64
N ALA A 467 -12.83 -11.50 -15.80
CA ALA A 467 -13.28 -12.88 -15.89
C ALA A 467 -12.13 -13.88 -15.71
N GLY A 468 -10.96 -13.63 -16.31
CA GLY A 468 -9.75 -14.41 -16.11
C GLY A 468 -9.27 -14.37 -14.66
N TYR A 469 -9.17 -13.18 -14.09
CA TYR A 469 -8.73 -12.97 -12.72
C TYR A 469 -9.58 -13.75 -11.71
N VAL A 470 -10.92 -13.68 -11.82
CA VAL A 470 -11.83 -14.40 -10.93
C VAL A 470 -11.72 -15.92 -11.11
N ARG A 471 -11.57 -16.42 -12.35
CA ARG A 471 -11.33 -17.85 -12.59
C ARG A 471 -10.04 -18.33 -11.91
N GLU A 472 -8.96 -17.56 -12.04
CA GLU A 472 -7.65 -17.89 -11.45
C GLU A 472 -7.70 -17.86 -9.91
N MET A 473 -8.30 -16.83 -9.33
CA MET A 473 -8.47 -16.71 -7.88
C MET A 473 -9.32 -17.84 -7.31
N GLN A 474 -10.43 -18.20 -7.96
CA GLN A 474 -11.29 -19.30 -7.52
C GLN A 474 -10.61 -20.67 -7.66
N ALA A 475 -9.80 -20.86 -8.69
CA ALA A 475 -8.97 -22.06 -8.84
C ALA A 475 -7.94 -22.14 -7.70
N ALA A 476 -7.29 -21.01 -7.39
CA ALA A 476 -6.34 -20.90 -6.28
C ALA A 476 -7.00 -21.19 -4.92
N TYR A 477 -8.17 -20.61 -4.64
CA TYR A 477 -8.97 -20.90 -3.45
C TYR A 477 -9.36 -22.37 -3.33
N SER A 478 -9.85 -22.96 -4.41
CA SER A 478 -10.22 -24.37 -4.42
C SER A 478 -9.03 -25.28 -4.12
N ARG A 479 -7.84 -24.93 -4.65
CA ARG A 479 -6.60 -25.67 -4.39
C ARG A 479 -6.19 -25.58 -2.92
N ILE A 480 -6.01 -24.37 -2.38
CA ILE A 480 -5.51 -24.19 -1.01
C ILE A 480 -6.48 -24.75 0.04
N TYR A 481 -7.80 -24.65 -0.21
CA TYR A 481 -8.78 -25.24 0.69
C TYR A 481 -8.78 -26.77 0.63
N LYS A 482 -8.61 -27.36 -0.56
CA LYS A 482 -8.44 -28.82 -0.72
C LYS A 482 -7.18 -29.32 -0.02
N GLU A 483 -6.07 -28.57 -0.10
CA GLU A 483 -4.83 -28.88 0.62
C GLU A 483 -5.04 -28.87 2.13
N TRP A 484 -5.73 -27.86 2.67
CA TRP A 484 -6.08 -27.80 4.09
C TRP A 484 -6.96 -28.99 4.52
N LEU A 485 -8.01 -29.32 3.75
CA LEU A 485 -8.86 -30.50 4.00
C LEU A 485 -8.10 -31.82 3.93
N GLY A 486 -7.04 -31.89 3.12
CA GLY A 486 -6.15 -33.05 3.04
C GLY A 486 -5.24 -33.19 4.25
N GLY A 487 -4.72 -32.07 4.76
CA GLY A 487 -3.89 -32.01 5.96
C GLY A 487 -4.61 -32.41 7.25
N GLN A 488 -5.93 -32.27 7.32
CA GLN A 488 -6.76 -32.73 8.46
C GLN A 488 -6.89 -34.26 8.56
N ARG A 489 -6.49 -35.02 7.52
CA ARG A 489 -6.63 -36.50 7.48
C ARG A 489 -5.36 -37.24 7.88
N GLN A 490 -4.26 -36.53 8.14
CA GLN A 490 -3.02 -37.05 8.70
C GLN A 490 -2.98 -36.73 10.19
#